data_AF-A0A3B0K145-F1
#
_entry.id   AF-A0A3B0K145-F1
#
_cell.length_a   1.000
_cell.length_b   1.000
_cell.length_c   1.000
_cell.angle_alpha   90.00
_cell.angle_beta   90.00
_cell.angle_gamma   90.00
#
_symmetry.space_group_name_H-M   'P 1'
#
loop_
_entity.id
_entity.type
_entity.pdbx_description
1 polymer ?
#
loop_
_entity_poly.entity_id
_entity_poly.type
_entity_poly.pdbx_seq_one_letter_code
_entity_poly.pdbx_strand_id
1 'polypeptide(L)'
;MPEENAAAEMLQQQQIPCGMSKDRTVKSKRRLPPGTRPPTPSEKRAESGKATFFHVQGQSWESKGFAELTAIELERMRSGRPKSADEKRAEQAMKQEEQRQQTEETERMRNYFRGIDERRREKELQRQQDMEAADVDEEQRAEANRLKVLQHSLNVRYEMDERVRQATKDISEAKCSAIWTAQMHERRLLDRAQAEWDALQARKNLEYNNSKWGTERQKDANDEIKRRQFGADVRQQILNREKMRYVAQERQQQEAHELRVAVDGFKKAEAHHVQAVSQGKQSYRQELDKYSKMRREFVRMMCQQDQSDERRAYDYLLQKEAKLRQEQAERKAQQAEVKRQRDALFVIQEKMMNAKDNQDELRFIAEHERLERKYREAERQAAEKERRIADELRKGHLEQLDRLSQMKACYYTQRERDNRVMMQLRAEEAEQRTVEAAADKVKRETLRLGVACQMEERARARRRELAAERTEFERARAAEVQRQTEIDTVIAVKLDALTKRGCLPMRELNALKGRVATAAHKNLGQMMT
;
A
#
# COMPACT_ATOMS: atom_id res chain seq x y z
N MET A 1 -4.45 33.17 -27.16
CA MET A 1 -2.99 33.01 -27.24
C MET A 1 -2.69 31.65 -27.88
N PRO A 2 -2.78 31.54 -29.21
CA PRO A 2 -2.11 30.48 -29.97
C PRO A 2 -0.63 30.85 -30.19
N GLU A 3 0.13 29.93 -30.78
CA GLU A 3 0.93 30.11 -32.01
C GLU A 3 1.22 28.66 -32.51
N GLU A 4 0.82 28.25 -33.72
CA GLU A 4 1.43 28.54 -35.05
C GLU A 4 2.77 27.81 -35.25
N ASN A 5 3.15 27.22 -36.41
CA ASN A 5 2.54 26.91 -37.72
C ASN A 5 3.30 25.66 -38.29
N ALA A 6 3.08 25.04 -39.47
CA ALA A 6 2.28 25.33 -40.68
C ALA A 6 1.81 23.98 -41.32
N ALA A 7 0.71 23.93 -42.10
CA ALA A 7 0.66 23.85 -43.59
C ALA A 7 1.29 22.59 -44.26
N ALA A 8 0.80 22.08 -45.39
CA ALA A 8 -0.49 22.14 -46.11
C ALA A 8 -0.52 20.93 -47.09
N GLU A 9 -1.67 20.30 -47.38
CA GLU A 9 -2.43 20.34 -48.65
C GLU A 9 -3.46 19.17 -48.61
N MET A 10 -4.67 19.11 -49.20
CA MET A 10 -5.45 19.92 -50.17
C MET A 10 -4.91 20.04 -51.60
N LEU A 11 -5.62 19.65 -52.67
CA LEU A 11 -7.04 19.25 -52.81
C LEU A 11 -7.26 18.65 -54.22
N GLN A 12 -8.21 17.72 -54.42
CA GLN A 12 -9.19 17.80 -55.52
C GLN A 12 -10.24 16.67 -55.52
N GLN A 13 -11.47 17.05 -55.87
CA GLN A 13 -12.55 16.18 -56.33
C GLN A 13 -12.85 16.55 -57.79
N GLN A 14 -13.15 15.60 -58.68
CA GLN A 14 -14.22 15.78 -59.70
C GLN A 14 -14.59 14.51 -60.50
N GLN A 15 -15.86 14.16 -60.39
CA GLN A 15 -16.83 13.80 -61.44
C GLN A 15 -16.55 12.70 -62.51
N ILE A 16 -17.47 11.72 -62.46
CA ILE A 16 -17.92 10.73 -63.45
C ILE A 16 -18.39 11.40 -64.77
N PRO A 17 -18.09 10.86 -65.98
CA PRO A 17 -19.08 10.02 -66.67
C PRO A 17 -18.59 8.86 -67.57
N CYS A 18 -19.42 7.80 -67.60
CA CYS A 18 -19.74 6.89 -68.71
C CYS A 18 -18.61 6.24 -69.55
N GLY A 19 -18.35 4.95 -69.27
CA GLY A 19 -17.75 3.98 -70.18
C GLY A 19 -18.52 2.64 -70.14
N MET A 20 -18.64 1.93 -71.27
CA MET A 20 -19.60 0.81 -71.40
C MET A 20 -19.08 -0.55 -70.93
N SER A 21 -20.02 -1.48 -70.73
CA SER A 21 -19.76 -2.87 -70.30
C SER A 21 -18.93 -3.70 -71.29
N LYS A 22 -18.10 -4.58 -70.71
CA LYS A 22 -17.80 -5.97 -71.12
C LYS A 22 -17.58 -6.25 -72.62
N ASP A 23 -16.43 -6.83 -72.96
CA ASP A 23 -16.48 -8.21 -73.50
C ASP A 23 -15.15 -8.98 -73.47
N ARG A 24 -15.25 -10.32 -73.33
CA ARG A 24 -14.24 -11.33 -73.74
C ARG A 24 -14.72 -12.76 -73.42
N THR A 25 -15.02 -13.57 -74.46
CA THR A 25 -14.42 -14.92 -74.65
C THR A 25 -14.76 -15.57 -76.01
N VAL A 26 -13.71 -16.02 -76.70
CA VAL A 26 -13.61 -17.28 -77.50
C VAL A 26 -14.66 -17.64 -78.59
N LYS A 27 -14.27 -17.33 -79.84
CA LYS A 27 -14.31 -18.16 -81.08
C LYS A 27 -15.16 -19.45 -81.13
N SER A 28 -15.99 -19.59 -82.17
CA SER A 28 -16.08 -20.83 -82.99
C SER A 28 -16.44 -20.53 -84.46
N LYS A 29 -16.53 -21.54 -85.36
CA LYS A 29 -16.60 -21.39 -86.84
C LYS A 29 -17.90 -21.94 -87.45
N ARG A 30 -18.40 -21.31 -88.53
CA ARG A 30 -19.25 -21.76 -89.69
C ARG A 30 -20.29 -20.69 -90.03
N ARG A 31 -20.84 -20.53 -91.24
CA ARG A 31 -20.47 -20.89 -92.65
C ARG A 31 -21.35 -20.00 -93.56
N LEU A 32 -20.93 -19.72 -94.80
CA LEU A 32 -21.76 -18.95 -95.76
C LEU A 32 -22.86 -19.83 -96.42
N PRO A 33 -24.02 -19.24 -96.78
CA PRO A 33 -25.07 -19.89 -97.59
C PRO A 33 -24.71 -19.91 -99.10
N PRO A 34 -25.47 -20.62 -99.97
CA PRO A 34 -24.91 -21.18 -101.20
C PRO A 34 -25.38 -20.57 -102.55
N GLY A 35 -24.45 -20.55 -103.52
CA GLY A 35 -24.68 -21.16 -104.85
C GLY A 35 -24.78 -20.27 -106.10
N THR A 36 -23.84 -20.42 -107.04
CA THR A 36 -24.08 -20.46 -108.51
C THR A 36 -22.87 -20.97 -109.30
N ARG A 37 -23.08 -21.98 -110.17
CA ARG A 37 -22.28 -22.39 -111.37
C ARG A 37 -20.80 -22.84 -111.16
N PRO A 38 -20.14 -23.47 -112.15
CA PRO A 38 -20.60 -24.43 -113.19
C PRO A 38 -19.83 -25.79 -113.12
N PRO A 39 -20.13 -26.79 -113.99
CA PRO A 39 -19.43 -28.10 -114.00
C PRO A 39 -18.38 -28.25 -115.14
N THR A 40 -17.33 -29.05 -114.88
CA THR A 40 -16.43 -29.72 -115.87
C THR A 40 -15.62 -30.86 -115.15
N PRO A 41 -14.89 -31.76 -115.86
CA PRO A 41 -14.89 -33.20 -115.49
C PRO A 41 -13.51 -33.80 -115.11
N SER A 42 -13.45 -35.14 -115.14
CA SER A 42 -12.34 -36.07 -114.81
C SER A 42 -12.13 -36.31 -113.29
N GLU A 43 -11.55 -37.43 -112.84
CA GLU A 43 -10.87 -38.51 -113.58
C GLU A 43 -11.11 -39.91 -112.98
N LYS A 44 -10.67 -40.97 -113.67
CA LYS A 44 -10.80 -42.37 -113.24
C LYS A 44 -9.68 -42.77 -112.28
N ARG A 45 -9.99 -43.57 -111.26
CA ARG A 45 -9.16 -44.74 -110.89
C ARG A 45 -9.99 -45.78 -110.14
N ALA A 46 -9.70 -47.04 -110.42
CA ALA A 46 -10.14 -48.18 -109.62
C ALA A 46 -8.88 -48.83 -109.04
N GLU A 47 -8.95 -49.35 -107.82
CA GLU A 47 -7.90 -50.18 -107.25
C GLU A 47 -8.51 -51.27 -106.38
N SER A 48 -7.82 -52.40 -106.31
CA SER A 48 -8.36 -53.68 -105.83
C SER A 48 -8.09 -53.92 -104.35
N GLY A 49 -9.03 -54.61 -103.70
CA GLY A 49 -9.02 -54.78 -102.24
C GLY A 49 -8.06 -55.84 -101.71
N LYS A 50 -8.18 -56.11 -100.41
CA LYS A 50 -7.69 -57.31 -99.72
C LYS A 50 -8.54 -57.54 -98.48
N ALA A 51 -8.84 -58.81 -98.19
CA ALA A 51 -9.38 -59.20 -96.90
C ALA A 51 -8.22 -59.40 -95.91
N THR A 52 -8.39 -58.97 -94.67
CA THR A 52 -7.50 -59.32 -93.56
C THR A 52 -8.29 -59.88 -92.40
N PHE A 53 -7.78 -60.98 -91.85
CA PHE A 53 -8.39 -61.78 -90.81
C PHE A 53 -7.84 -61.33 -89.45
N PHE A 54 -8.72 -61.09 -88.47
CA PHE A 54 -8.30 -60.89 -87.08
C PHE A 54 -9.12 -61.76 -86.13
N HIS A 55 -8.46 -62.77 -85.56
CA HIS A 55 -8.87 -63.39 -84.32
C HIS A 55 -8.48 -62.47 -83.15
N VAL A 56 -9.35 -62.39 -82.14
CA VAL A 56 -8.95 -62.08 -80.76
C VAL A 56 -9.60 -63.14 -79.87
N GLN A 57 -8.78 -63.80 -79.05
CA GLN A 57 -9.21 -64.87 -78.15
C GLN A 57 -9.74 -64.30 -76.82
N GLY A 58 -10.51 -65.10 -76.07
CA GLY A 58 -10.57 -64.95 -74.61
C GLY A 58 -11.84 -64.35 -73.99
N GLN A 59 -13.01 -64.92 -74.25
CA GLN A 59 -14.12 -64.95 -73.28
C GLN A 59 -15.08 -66.11 -73.58
N SER A 60 -15.74 -66.65 -72.55
CA SER A 60 -16.62 -67.81 -72.65
C SER A 60 -17.97 -67.47 -73.30
N TRP A 61 -18.48 -68.38 -74.13
CA TRP A 61 -19.86 -68.36 -74.61
C TRP A 61 -20.81 -68.88 -73.52
N GLU A 62 -21.18 -68.01 -72.60
CA GLU A 62 -22.36 -68.20 -71.75
C GLU A 62 -23.56 -67.44 -72.34
N SER A 63 -24.75 -68.05 -72.24
CA SER A 63 -25.91 -67.70 -73.04
C SER A 63 -26.60 -66.40 -72.59
N LYS A 64 -26.19 -65.28 -73.18
CA LYS A 64 -27.09 -64.11 -73.31
C LYS A 64 -28.21 -64.50 -74.29
N GLY A 65 -29.45 -64.43 -73.80
CA GLY A 65 -30.61 -65.02 -74.46
C GLY A 65 -30.89 -64.48 -75.86
N PHE A 66 -31.61 -65.28 -76.65
CA PHE A 66 -32.07 -64.91 -77.98
C PHE A 66 -32.84 -63.58 -77.94
N ALA A 67 -32.34 -62.57 -78.65
CA ALA A 67 -33.17 -61.46 -79.08
C ALA A 67 -34.04 -61.96 -80.24
N GLU A 68 -35.34 -62.10 -80.00
CA GLU A 68 -36.30 -62.45 -81.06
C GLU A 68 -36.35 -61.32 -82.09
N LEU A 69 -35.74 -61.54 -83.26
CA LEU A 69 -35.81 -60.61 -84.38
C LEU A 69 -37.27 -60.48 -84.83
N THR A 70 -37.80 -59.26 -84.81
CA THR A 70 -39.18 -59.03 -85.23
C THR A 70 -39.35 -59.35 -86.72
N ALA A 71 -40.54 -59.76 -87.14
CA ALA A 71 -40.82 -60.06 -88.54
C ALA A 71 -40.45 -58.91 -89.50
N ILE A 72 -40.59 -57.66 -89.03
CA ILE A 72 -40.25 -56.43 -89.76
C ILE A 72 -38.73 -56.30 -89.99
N GLU A 73 -37.90 -56.71 -89.03
CA GLU A 73 -36.44 -56.72 -89.16
C GLU A 73 -35.98 -57.84 -90.10
N LEU A 74 -36.62 -59.01 -90.02
CA LEU A 74 -36.36 -60.15 -90.89
C LEU A 74 -36.78 -59.86 -92.35
N GLU A 75 -37.89 -59.15 -92.54
CA GLU A 75 -38.36 -58.69 -93.85
C GLU A 75 -37.48 -57.57 -94.43
N ARG A 76 -37.02 -56.61 -93.60
CA ARG A 76 -35.98 -55.66 -93.98
C ARG A 76 -34.72 -56.36 -94.47
N MET A 77 -34.23 -57.36 -93.74
CA MET A 77 -33.06 -58.17 -94.11
C MET A 77 -33.25 -58.93 -95.44
N ARG A 78 -34.48 -59.38 -95.75
CA ARG A 78 -34.81 -59.95 -97.07
C ARG A 78 -34.80 -58.87 -98.17
N SER A 79 -35.43 -57.72 -97.94
CA SER A 79 -35.50 -56.62 -98.92
C SER A 79 -34.14 -55.98 -99.25
N GLY A 80 -33.18 -56.02 -98.32
CA GLY A 80 -31.81 -55.56 -98.51
C GLY A 80 -30.87 -56.57 -99.18
N ARG A 81 -31.33 -57.79 -99.47
CA ARG A 81 -30.51 -58.83 -100.11
C ARG A 81 -30.38 -58.57 -101.62
N PRO A 82 -29.17 -58.65 -102.21
CA PRO A 82 -29.02 -58.63 -103.66
C PRO A 82 -29.79 -59.79 -104.31
N LYS A 83 -30.67 -59.49 -105.29
CA LYS A 83 -31.50 -60.48 -105.99
C LYS A 83 -30.66 -61.64 -106.54
N SER A 84 -31.18 -62.86 -106.38
CA SER A 84 -30.58 -64.11 -106.86
C SER A 84 -30.41 -64.12 -108.39
N ALA A 85 -29.53 -64.99 -108.88
CA ALA A 85 -29.35 -65.21 -110.32
C ALA A 85 -30.64 -65.70 -111.00
N ASP A 86 -31.45 -66.50 -110.29
CA ASP A 86 -32.71 -67.05 -110.78
C ASP A 86 -33.82 -66.00 -110.83
N GLU A 87 -33.91 -65.14 -109.81
CA GLU A 87 -34.83 -63.98 -109.79
C GLU A 87 -34.54 -63.02 -110.95
N LYS A 88 -33.26 -62.79 -111.26
CA LYS A 88 -32.84 -61.97 -112.41
C LYS A 88 -33.19 -62.62 -113.75
N ARG A 89 -33.12 -63.96 -113.85
CA ARG A 89 -33.58 -64.69 -115.05
C ARG A 89 -35.11 -64.62 -115.21
N ALA A 90 -35.87 -64.69 -114.11
CA ALA A 90 -37.33 -64.49 -114.14
C ALA A 90 -37.72 -63.07 -114.59
N GLU A 91 -37.07 -62.02 -114.05
CA GLU A 91 -37.32 -60.63 -114.48
C GLU A 91 -36.91 -60.36 -115.94
N GLN A 92 -35.96 -61.13 -116.49
CA GLN A 92 -35.61 -61.07 -117.91
C GLN A 92 -36.63 -61.80 -118.79
N ALA A 93 -37.16 -62.95 -118.35
CA ALA A 93 -38.20 -63.69 -119.07
C ALA A 93 -39.49 -62.85 -119.20
N MET A 94 -40.00 -62.29 -118.09
CA MET A 94 -41.18 -61.42 -118.08
C MET A 94 -41.05 -60.25 -119.08
N LYS A 95 -39.88 -59.60 -119.12
CA LYS A 95 -39.63 -58.47 -120.05
C LYS A 95 -39.55 -58.88 -121.51
N GLN A 96 -39.08 -60.10 -121.82
CA GLN A 96 -39.13 -60.63 -123.19
C GLN A 96 -40.57 -60.97 -123.61
N GLU A 97 -41.42 -61.39 -122.67
CA GLU A 97 -42.82 -61.71 -122.92
C GLU A 97 -43.68 -60.44 -123.10
N GLU A 98 -43.47 -59.40 -122.28
CA GLU A 98 -44.02 -58.05 -122.50
C GLU A 98 -43.61 -57.48 -123.87
N GLN A 99 -42.34 -57.63 -124.26
CA GLN A 99 -41.85 -57.18 -125.57
C GLN A 99 -42.50 -57.94 -126.74
N ARG A 100 -42.73 -59.25 -126.60
CA ARG A 100 -43.45 -60.05 -127.62
C ARG A 100 -44.88 -59.55 -127.82
N GLN A 101 -45.62 -59.36 -126.73
CA GLN A 101 -46.99 -58.86 -126.77
C GLN A 101 -47.06 -57.48 -127.46
N GLN A 102 -46.15 -56.56 -127.12
CA GLN A 102 -46.05 -55.26 -127.80
C GLN A 102 -45.73 -55.40 -129.30
N THR A 103 -44.83 -56.32 -129.70
CA THR A 103 -44.57 -56.54 -131.13
C THR A 103 -45.81 -57.07 -131.87
N GLU A 104 -46.52 -58.04 -131.32
CA GLU A 104 -47.75 -58.57 -131.94
C GLU A 104 -48.82 -57.50 -132.15
N GLU A 105 -49.03 -56.60 -131.17
CA GLU A 105 -49.98 -55.49 -131.32
C GLU A 105 -49.57 -54.52 -132.44
N THR A 106 -48.27 -54.22 -132.58
CA THR A 106 -47.80 -53.38 -133.70
C THR A 106 -47.95 -54.06 -135.06
N GLU A 107 -47.79 -55.39 -135.16
CA GLU A 107 -47.98 -56.11 -136.42
C GLU A 107 -49.45 -56.22 -136.81
N ARG A 108 -50.36 -56.42 -135.84
CA ARG A 108 -51.81 -56.37 -136.06
C ARG A 108 -52.24 -55.00 -136.63
N MET A 109 -51.72 -53.89 -136.11
CA MET A 109 -51.94 -52.55 -136.68
C MET A 109 -51.34 -52.40 -138.10
N ARG A 110 -50.10 -52.83 -138.32
CA ARG A 110 -49.44 -52.76 -139.64
C ARG A 110 -50.20 -53.52 -140.74
N ASN A 111 -50.80 -54.66 -140.39
CA ASN A 111 -51.57 -55.46 -141.34
C ASN A 111 -52.97 -54.87 -141.59
N TYR A 112 -53.60 -54.24 -140.59
CA TYR A 112 -54.84 -53.48 -140.78
C TYR A 112 -54.69 -52.34 -141.80
N PHE A 113 -53.62 -51.53 -141.70
CA PHE A 113 -53.39 -50.44 -142.65
C PHE A 113 -53.05 -50.93 -144.06
N ARG A 114 -52.26 -52.00 -144.22
CA ARG A 114 -52.00 -52.60 -145.55
C ARG A 114 -53.28 -53.01 -146.28
N GLY A 115 -54.20 -53.66 -145.58
CA GLY A 115 -55.51 -54.04 -146.13
C GLY A 115 -56.46 -52.88 -146.46
N ILE A 116 -56.13 -51.65 -146.07
CA ILE A 116 -56.85 -50.43 -146.51
C ILE A 116 -56.25 -49.90 -147.81
N ASP A 117 -54.91 -49.88 -147.92
CA ASP A 117 -54.23 -49.39 -149.13
C ASP A 117 -54.42 -50.33 -150.32
N GLU A 118 -54.45 -51.65 -150.09
CA GLU A 118 -54.74 -52.65 -151.14
C GLU A 118 -56.12 -52.43 -151.77
N ARG A 119 -57.16 -52.29 -150.94
CA ARG A 119 -58.54 -51.96 -151.39
C ARG A 119 -58.67 -50.59 -152.06
N ARG A 120 -57.73 -49.68 -151.82
CA ARG A 120 -57.69 -48.38 -152.50
C ARG A 120 -57.17 -48.53 -153.93
N ARG A 121 -56.12 -49.34 -154.13
CA ARG A 121 -55.54 -49.64 -155.45
C ARG A 121 -56.50 -50.42 -156.36
N GLU A 122 -57.22 -51.40 -155.82
CA GLU A 122 -58.25 -52.15 -156.56
C GLU A 122 -59.30 -51.21 -157.19
N LYS A 123 -59.74 -50.20 -156.44
CA LYS A 123 -60.70 -49.19 -156.91
C LYS A 123 -60.13 -48.16 -157.90
N GLU A 124 -58.81 -48.04 -158.00
CA GLU A 124 -58.16 -47.19 -159.02
C GLU A 124 -57.96 -47.96 -160.32
N LEU A 125 -57.56 -49.23 -160.26
CA LEU A 125 -57.47 -50.11 -161.43
C LEU A 125 -58.82 -50.28 -162.14
N GLN A 126 -59.90 -50.46 -161.39
CA GLN A 126 -61.24 -50.60 -161.96
C GLN A 126 -61.70 -49.34 -162.72
N ARG A 127 -61.36 -48.14 -162.21
CA ARG A 127 -61.64 -46.85 -162.88
C ARG A 127 -60.82 -46.61 -164.14
N GLN A 128 -59.66 -47.27 -164.29
CA GLN A 128 -58.84 -47.17 -165.50
C GLN A 128 -59.46 -48.02 -166.63
N GLN A 129 -59.98 -49.20 -166.30
CA GLN A 129 -60.70 -50.06 -167.26
C GLN A 129 -61.99 -49.41 -167.79
N ASP A 130 -62.74 -48.68 -166.94
CA ASP A 130 -63.93 -47.94 -167.37
C ASP A 130 -63.63 -46.76 -168.33
N MET A 131 -62.38 -46.29 -168.41
CA MET A 131 -61.97 -45.13 -169.22
C MET A 131 -61.49 -45.49 -170.64
N GLU A 132 -60.99 -46.70 -170.86
CA GLU A 132 -60.45 -47.13 -172.17
C GLU A 132 -61.54 -47.64 -173.14
N ALA A 133 -62.78 -47.78 -172.68
CA ALA A 133 -63.90 -48.37 -173.43
C ALA A 133 -64.72 -47.37 -174.28
N ALA A 134 -64.20 -46.16 -174.56
CA ALA A 134 -64.98 -45.07 -175.16
C ALA A 134 -64.20 -44.24 -176.21
N ASP A 135 -63.87 -44.86 -177.35
CA ASP A 135 -63.60 -44.11 -178.58
C ASP A 135 -64.89 -43.43 -179.06
N VAL A 136 -64.86 -42.10 -179.16
CA VAL A 136 -66.01 -41.23 -179.41
C VAL A 136 -65.57 -40.06 -180.28
N ASP A 137 -66.29 -39.82 -181.38
CA ASP A 137 -65.94 -38.87 -182.45
C ASP A 137 -65.74 -37.43 -181.96
N GLU A 138 -64.99 -36.62 -182.73
CA GLU A 138 -64.76 -35.21 -182.38
C GLU A 138 -66.05 -34.37 -182.36
N GLU A 139 -67.04 -34.68 -183.20
CA GLU A 139 -68.37 -34.05 -183.13
C GLU A 139 -69.10 -34.41 -181.83
N GLN A 140 -69.07 -35.68 -181.43
CA GLN A 140 -69.64 -36.13 -180.15
C GLN A 140 -68.86 -35.56 -178.95
N ARG A 141 -67.54 -35.32 -179.05
CA ARG A 141 -66.74 -34.61 -178.04
C ARG A 141 -67.10 -33.13 -177.98
N ALA A 142 -67.32 -32.48 -179.13
CA ALA A 142 -67.78 -31.10 -179.21
C ALA A 142 -69.20 -30.94 -178.63
N GLU A 143 -70.11 -31.87 -178.94
CA GLU A 143 -71.46 -31.91 -178.36
C GLU A 143 -71.44 -32.25 -176.88
N ALA A 144 -70.64 -33.22 -176.42
CA ALA A 144 -70.46 -33.51 -175.01
C ALA A 144 -69.85 -32.31 -174.24
N ASN A 145 -68.96 -31.53 -174.87
CA ASN A 145 -68.43 -30.31 -174.26
C ASN A 145 -69.48 -29.17 -174.28
N ARG A 146 -70.30 -29.04 -175.33
CA ARG A 146 -71.47 -28.15 -175.36
C ARG A 146 -72.48 -28.52 -174.27
N LEU A 147 -72.74 -29.81 -174.07
CA LEU A 147 -73.59 -30.35 -173.01
C LEU A 147 -72.98 -30.12 -171.63
N LYS A 148 -71.67 -30.28 -171.43
CA LYS A 148 -70.99 -29.90 -170.18
C LYS A 148 -71.08 -28.40 -169.89
N VAL A 149 -70.93 -27.53 -170.89
CA VAL A 149 -71.08 -26.07 -170.73
C VAL A 149 -72.54 -25.71 -170.43
N LEU A 150 -73.50 -26.33 -171.10
CA LEU A 150 -74.93 -26.16 -170.80
C LEU A 150 -75.28 -26.68 -169.40
N GLN A 151 -74.82 -27.87 -169.02
CA GLN A 151 -75.00 -28.46 -167.70
C GLN A 151 -74.31 -27.63 -166.62
N HIS A 152 -73.12 -27.08 -166.87
CA HIS A 152 -72.48 -26.13 -165.95
C HIS A 152 -73.29 -24.84 -165.84
N SER A 153 -73.81 -24.29 -166.94
CA SER A 153 -74.69 -23.12 -166.91
C SER A 153 -76.03 -23.38 -166.17
N LEU A 154 -76.54 -24.62 -166.24
CA LEU A 154 -77.72 -25.08 -165.51
C LEU A 154 -77.40 -25.29 -164.02
N ASN A 155 -76.26 -25.90 -163.69
CA ASN A 155 -75.78 -26.05 -162.31
C ASN A 155 -75.55 -24.69 -161.66
N VAL A 156 -74.91 -23.74 -162.36
CA VAL A 156 -74.76 -22.35 -161.89
C VAL A 156 -76.15 -21.72 -161.70
N ARG A 157 -77.11 -21.92 -162.62
CA ARG A 157 -78.51 -21.45 -162.41
C ARG A 157 -79.18 -22.10 -161.20
N TYR A 158 -78.96 -23.39 -160.94
CA TYR A 158 -79.44 -24.05 -159.73
C TYR A 158 -78.73 -23.52 -158.47
N GLU A 159 -77.43 -23.22 -158.52
CA GLU A 159 -76.69 -22.52 -157.45
C GLU A 159 -77.13 -21.05 -157.26
N MET A 160 -77.84 -20.47 -158.23
CA MET A 160 -78.51 -19.19 -158.05
C MET A 160 -79.89 -19.31 -157.37
N ASP A 161 -80.48 -20.50 -157.31
CA ASP A 161 -81.76 -20.77 -156.61
C ASP A 161 -81.58 -20.59 -155.10
N GLU A 162 -82.50 -19.86 -154.47
CA GLU A 162 -82.48 -19.55 -153.04
C GLU A 162 -82.48 -20.82 -152.16
N ARG A 163 -83.12 -21.90 -152.60
CA ARG A 163 -83.15 -23.19 -151.89
C ARG A 163 -81.79 -23.87 -151.89
N VAL A 164 -81.09 -23.83 -153.02
CA VAL A 164 -79.75 -24.42 -153.14
C VAL A 164 -78.72 -23.55 -152.40
N ARG A 165 -78.87 -22.22 -152.45
CA ARG A 165 -78.06 -21.29 -151.64
C ARG A 165 -78.24 -21.51 -150.15
N GLN A 166 -79.48 -21.66 -149.68
CA GLN A 166 -79.76 -21.94 -148.27
C GLN A 166 -79.19 -23.31 -147.86
N ALA A 167 -79.44 -24.37 -148.63
CA ALA A 167 -78.84 -25.67 -148.37
C ALA A 167 -77.29 -25.63 -148.38
N THR A 168 -76.68 -24.86 -149.28
CA THR A 168 -75.22 -24.66 -149.31
C THR A 168 -74.72 -23.92 -148.07
N LYS A 169 -75.47 -22.91 -147.60
CA LYS A 169 -75.21 -22.21 -146.34
C LYS A 169 -75.32 -23.16 -145.15
N ASP A 170 -76.41 -23.92 -145.04
CA ASP A 170 -76.62 -24.92 -143.97
C ASP A 170 -75.50 -25.97 -143.94
N ILE A 171 -75.06 -26.45 -145.11
CA ILE A 171 -73.90 -27.35 -145.25
C ILE A 171 -72.60 -26.66 -144.81
N SER A 172 -72.42 -25.36 -145.05
CA SER A 172 -71.25 -24.61 -144.60
C SER A 172 -71.26 -24.40 -143.07
N GLU A 173 -72.42 -24.10 -142.48
CA GLU A 173 -72.60 -23.95 -141.03
C GLU A 173 -72.44 -25.29 -140.31
N ALA A 174 -72.92 -26.39 -140.90
CA ALA A 174 -72.68 -27.75 -140.41
C ALA A 174 -71.20 -28.14 -140.46
N LYS A 175 -70.47 -27.80 -141.54
CA LYS A 175 -69.01 -28.00 -141.63
C LYS A 175 -68.26 -27.18 -140.57
N CYS A 176 -68.61 -25.91 -140.38
CA CYS A 176 -68.02 -25.06 -139.34
C CYS A 176 -68.31 -25.61 -137.94
N SER A 177 -69.54 -26.09 -137.69
CA SER A 177 -69.93 -26.72 -136.42
C SER A 177 -69.17 -28.02 -136.16
N ALA A 178 -68.97 -28.85 -137.18
CA ALA A 178 -68.16 -30.08 -137.07
C ALA A 178 -66.70 -29.75 -136.72
N ILE A 179 -66.08 -28.78 -137.42
CA ILE A 179 -64.72 -28.31 -137.14
C ILE A 179 -64.63 -27.73 -135.71
N TRP A 180 -65.59 -26.90 -135.30
CA TRP A 180 -65.63 -26.33 -133.95
C TRP A 180 -65.75 -27.41 -132.86
N THR A 181 -66.62 -28.42 -133.06
CA THR A 181 -66.73 -29.54 -132.10
C THR A 181 -65.48 -30.41 -132.04
N ALA A 182 -64.76 -30.57 -133.15
CA ALA A 182 -63.45 -31.23 -133.17
C ALA A 182 -62.39 -30.41 -132.41
N GLN A 183 -62.27 -29.11 -132.70
CA GLN A 183 -61.35 -28.20 -131.99
C GLN A 183 -61.65 -28.13 -130.48
N MET A 184 -62.93 -28.13 -130.08
CA MET A 184 -63.34 -28.20 -128.69
C MET A 184 -63.02 -29.56 -128.04
N HIS A 185 -62.96 -30.66 -128.80
CA HIS A 185 -62.51 -31.96 -128.32
C HIS A 185 -60.98 -31.97 -128.13
N GLU A 186 -60.22 -31.54 -129.15
CA GLU A 186 -58.76 -31.39 -129.08
C GLU A 186 -58.33 -30.50 -127.91
N ARG A 187 -59.01 -29.36 -127.72
CA ARG A 187 -58.74 -28.45 -126.61
C ARG A 187 -58.94 -29.12 -125.25
N ARG A 188 -60.03 -29.88 -125.08
CA ARG A 188 -60.28 -30.68 -123.85
C ARG A 188 -59.24 -31.78 -123.63
N LEU A 189 -58.60 -32.32 -124.68
CA LEU A 189 -57.49 -33.25 -124.54
C LEU A 189 -56.20 -32.54 -124.10
N LEU A 190 -55.92 -31.36 -124.64
CA LEU A 190 -54.78 -30.53 -124.23
C LEU A 190 -54.90 -30.06 -122.77
N ASP A 191 -56.07 -29.55 -122.37
CA ASP A 191 -56.33 -29.10 -121.00
C ASP A 191 -56.20 -30.25 -119.97
N ARG A 192 -56.59 -31.48 -120.35
CA ARG A 192 -56.36 -32.70 -119.54
C ARG A 192 -54.89 -33.05 -119.42
N ALA A 193 -54.16 -33.11 -120.55
CA ALA A 193 -52.75 -33.43 -120.56
C ALA A 193 -51.92 -32.42 -119.73
N GLN A 194 -52.30 -31.14 -119.76
CA GLN A 194 -51.70 -30.13 -118.89
C GLN A 194 -52.01 -30.39 -117.41
N ALA A 195 -53.28 -30.63 -117.05
CA ALA A 195 -53.66 -30.91 -115.66
C ALA A 195 -52.98 -32.18 -115.09
N GLU A 196 -52.81 -33.21 -115.91
CA GLU A 196 -52.05 -34.42 -115.54
C GLU A 196 -50.55 -34.12 -115.33
N TRP A 197 -49.95 -33.29 -116.18
CA TRP A 197 -48.55 -32.86 -116.03
C TRP A 197 -48.33 -32.01 -114.77
N ASP A 198 -49.22 -31.06 -114.51
CA ASP A 198 -49.19 -30.21 -113.30
C ASP A 198 -49.37 -31.06 -112.03
N ALA A 199 -50.28 -32.04 -112.05
CA ALA A 199 -50.46 -32.99 -110.94
C ALA A 199 -49.21 -33.87 -110.71
N LEU A 200 -48.53 -34.31 -111.78
CA LEU A 200 -47.28 -35.05 -111.68
C LEU A 200 -46.13 -34.18 -111.14
N GLN A 201 -46.07 -32.90 -111.49
CA GLN A 201 -45.08 -31.97 -110.92
C GLN A 201 -45.38 -31.67 -109.45
N ALA A 202 -46.66 -31.47 -109.08
CA ALA A 202 -47.07 -31.30 -107.69
C ALA A 202 -46.64 -32.50 -106.82
N ARG A 203 -46.86 -33.73 -107.30
CA ARG A 203 -46.37 -34.96 -106.64
C ARG A 203 -44.85 -34.97 -106.48
N LYS A 204 -44.09 -34.75 -107.55
CA LYS A 204 -42.61 -34.69 -107.51
C LYS A 204 -42.08 -33.62 -106.56
N ASN A 205 -42.73 -32.46 -106.49
CA ASN A 205 -42.36 -31.37 -105.57
C ASN A 205 -42.67 -31.74 -104.11
N LEU A 206 -43.77 -32.43 -103.83
CA LEU A 206 -44.08 -32.96 -102.50
C LEU A 206 -43.11 -34.08 -102.10
N GLU A 207 -42.79 -35.00 -103.00
CA GLU A 207 -41.79 -36.07 -102.81
C GLU A 207 -40.39 -35.49 -102.52
N TYR A 208 -39.95 -34.49 -103.30
CA TYR A 208 -38.68 -33.79 -103.08
C TYR A 208 -38.65 -33.06 -101.74
N ASN A 209 -39.71 -32.36 -101.36
CA ASN A 209 -39.77 -31.68 -100.07
C ASN A 209 -39.80 -32.66 -98.88
N ASN A 210 -40.56 -33.75 -98.98
CA ASN A 210 -40.58 -34.82 -97.98
C ASN A 210 -39.23 -35.53 -97.87
N SER A 211 -38.52 -35.74 -98.98
CA SER A 211 -37.17 -36.32 -99.00
C SER A 211 -36.12 -35.38 -98.38
N LYS A 212 -36.19 -34.08 -98.69
CA LYS A 212 -35.21 -33.06 -98.27
C LYS A 212 -35.38 -32.60 -96.83
N TRP A 213 -36.62 -32.49 -96.36
CA TRP A 213 -36.95 -31.88 -95.05
C TRP A 213 -37.61 -32.85 -94.07
N GLY A 214 -37.84 -34.09 -94.48
CA GLY A 214 -38.70 -35.04 -93.76
C GLY A 214 -40.18 -34.73 -93.95
N THR A 215 -41.02 -35.74 -93.74
CA THR A 215 -42.47 -35.55 -93.62
C THR A 215 -42.80 -34.79 -92.33
N GLU A 216 -43.99 -34.17 -92.24
CA GLU A 216 -44.40 -33.41 -91.04
C GLU A 216 -44.34 -34.27 -89.77
N ARG A 217 -44.88 -35.51 -89.83
CA ARG A 217 -44.78 -36.50 -88.74
C ARG A 217 -43.35 -36.80 -88.30
N GLN A 218 -42.35 -36.73 -89.21
CA GLN A 218 -40.94 -36.89 -88.85
C GLN A 218 -40.38 -35.64 -88.17
N LYS A 219 -40.83 -34.44 -88.53
CA LYS A 219 -40.47 -33.19 -87.85
C LYS A 219 -41.04 -33.17 -86.43
N ASP A 220 -42.33 -33.51 -86.30
CA ASP A 220 -43.02 -33.62 -85.00
C ASP A 220 -42.33 -34.63 -84.08
N ALA A 221 -42.03 -35.83 -84.58
CA ALA A 221 -41.31 -36.86 -83.82
C ALA A 221 -39.89 -36.41 -83.41
N ASN A 222 -39.17 -35.71 -84.29
CA ASN A 222 -37.85 -35.16 -83.97
C ASN A 222 -37.93 -34.03 -82.92
N ASP A 223 -38.96 -33.20 -82.96
CA ASP A 223 -39.17 -32.12 -81.97
C ASP A 223 -39.67 -32.65 -80.63
N GLU A 224 -40.47 -33.72 -80.62
CA GLU A 224 -40.75 -34.50 -79.42
C GLU A 224 -39.47 -35.09 -78.81
N ILE A 225 -38.59 -35.69 -79.62
CA ILE A 225 -37.31 -36.24 -79.14
C ILE A 225 -36.45 -35.12 -78.52
N LYS A 226 -36.34 -33.94 -79.16
CA LYS A 226 -35.64 -32.78 -78.59
C LYS A 226 -36.26 -32.32 -77.26
N ARG A 227 -37.60 -32.25 -77.16
CA ARG A 227 -38.30 -31.90 -75.90
C ARG A 227 -38.04 -32.92 -74.80
N ARG A 228 -38.05 -34.22 -75.13
CA ARG A 228 -37.74 -35.33 -74.19
C ARG A 228 -36.29 -35.28 -73.71
N GLN A 229 -35.33 -35.00 -74.61
CA GLN A 229 -33.91 -34.81 -74.31
C GLN A 229 -33.69 -33.61 -73.39
N PHE A 230 -34.17 -32.41 -73.78
CA PHE A 230 -34.08 -31.21 -72.96
C PHE A 230 -34.68 -31.41 -71.56
N GLY A 231 -35.83 -32.07 -71.47
CA GLY A 231 -36.44 -32.43 -70.18
C GLY A 231 -35.58 -33.39 -69.34
N ALA A 232 -34.80 -34.28 -69.97
CA ALA A 232 -33.86 -35.15 -69.27
C ALA A 232 -32.62 -34.38 -68.79
N ASP A 233 -32.08 -33.48 -69.62
CA ASP A 233 -30.94 -32.63 -69.26
C ASP A 233 -31.28 -31.70 -68.09
N VAL A 234 -32.47 -31.09 -68.10
CA VAL A 234 -32.97 -30.27 -66.97
C VAL A 234 -33.09 -31.10 -65.69
N ARG A 235 -33.60 -32.34 -65.76
CA ARG A 235 -33.63 -33.25 -64.59
C ARG A 235 -32.22 -33.58 -64.09
N GLN A 236 -31.25 -33.82 -64.98
CA GLN A 236 -29.85 -34.04 -64.58
C GLN A 236 -29.21 -32.79 -63.97
N GLN A 237 -29.53 -31.58 -64.47
CA GLN A 237 -29.07 -30.32 -63.87
C GLN A 237 -29.63 -30.12 -62.46
N ILE A 238 -30.89 -30.47 -62.21
CA ILE A 238 -31.51 -30.43 -60.87
C ILE A 238 -30.80 -31.42 -59.94
N LEU A 239 -30.68 -32.70 -60.32
CA LEU A 239 -30.01 -33.73 -59.53
C LEU A 239 -28.54 -33.38 -59.23
N ASN A 240 -27.82 -32.77 -60.18
CA ASN A 240 -26.45 -32.34 -59.97
C ASN A 240 -26.37 -31.11 -59.04
N ARG A 241 -27.34 -30.18 -59.11
CA ARG A 241 -27.46 -29.07 -58.15
C ARG A 241 -27.77 -29.55 -56.73
N GLU A 242 -28.55 -30.62 -56.60
CA GLU A 242 -28.84 -31.27 -55.31
C GLU A 242 -27.60 -31.98 -54.75
N LYS A 243 -26.88 -32.77 -55.56
CA LYS A 243 -25.57 -33.36 -55.16
C LYS A 243 -24.59 -32.28 -54.68
N MET A 244 -24.50 -31.14 -55.38
CA MET A 244 -23.64 -30.03 -54.97
C MET A 244 -24.07 -29.38 -53.65
N ARG A 245 -25.37 -29.41 -53.29
CA ARG A 245 -25.85 -28.99 -51.95
C ARG A 245 -25.43 -29.99 -50.88
N TYR A 246 -25.60 -31.29 -51.11
CA TYR A 246 -25.17 -32.33 -50.16
C TYR A 246 -23.67 -32.27 -49.90
N VAL A 247 -22.83 -32.19 -50.94
CA VAL A 247 -21.36 -32.05 -50.80
C VAL A 247 -20.97 -30.75 -50.07
N ALA A 248 -21.70 -29.66 -50.25
CA ALA A 248 -21.47 -28.43 -49.48
C ALA A 248 -21.86 -28.59 -47.99
N GLN A 249 -22.94 -29.32 -47.70
CA GLN A 249 -23.39 -29.61 -46.35
C GLN A 249 -22.45 -30.60 -45.63
N GLU A 250 -21.91 -31.60 -46.35
CA GLU A 250 -20.87 -32.51 -45.83
C GLU A 250 -19.59 -31.75 -45.46
N ARG A 251 -19.13 -30.81 -46.30
CA ARG A 251 -17.99 -29.93 -45.97
C ARG A 251 -18.25 -29.11 -44.72
N GLN A 252 -19.43 -28.48 -44.60
CA GLN A 252 -19.79 -27.73 -43.39
C GLN A 252 -19.81 -28.62 -42.13
N GLN A 253 -20.17 -29.91 -42.25
CA GLN A 253 -20.08 -30.86 -41.14
C GLN A 253 -18.64 -31.26 -40.81
N GLN A 254 -17.78 -31.41 -41.82
CA GLN A 254 -16.34 -31.69 -41.67
C GLN A 254 -15.62 -30.49 -41.03
N GLU A 255 -15.79 -29.29 -41.58
CA GLU A 255 -15.29 -28.02 -41.02
C GLU A 255 -15.75 -27.84 -39.55
N ALA A 256 -17.04 -28.08 -39.27
CA ALA A 256 -17.58 -28.02 -37.91
C ALA A 256 -17.12 -29.17 -37.00
N HIS A 257 -16.55 -30.25 -37.54
CA HIS A 257 -15.90 -31.31 -36.75
C HIS A 257 -14.44 -30.94 -36.46
N GLU A 258 -13.69 -30.52 -37.47
CA GLU A 258 -12.31 -30.05 -37.36
C GLU A 258 -12.20 -28.88 -36.38
N LEU A 259 -13.11 -27.90 -36.45
CA LEU A 259 -13.18 -26.80 -35.48
C LEU A 259 -13.42 -27.27 -34.04
N ARG A 260 -14.23 -28.33 -33.83
CA ARG A 260 -14.44 -28.92 -32.49
C ARG A 260 -13.18 -29.64 -32.01
N VAL A 261 -12.54 -30.43 -32.87
CA VAL A 261 -11.25 -31.11 -32.56
C VAL A 261 -10.16 -30.09 -32.23
N ALA A 262 -10.07 -28.99 -32.98
CA ALA A 262 -9.14 -27.90 -32.73
C ALA A 262 -9.42 -27.21 -31.39
N VAL A 263 -10.68 -26.85 -31.11
CA VAL A 263 -11.09 -26.23 -29.83
C VAL A 263 -10.80 -27.14 -28.64
N ASP A 264 -11.05 -28.44 -28.74
CA ASP A 264 -10.74 -29.39 -27.65
C ASP A 264 -9.23 -29.66 -27.54
N GLY A 265 -8.46 -29.52 -28.62
CA GLY A 265 -7.00 -29.44 -28.60
C GLY A 265 -6.49 -28.21 -27.85
N PHE A 266 -7.05 -27.03 -28.13
CA PHE A 266 -6.74 -25.79 -27.41
C PHE A 266 -7.06 -25.88 -25.92
N LYS A 267 -8.24 -26.40 -25.53
CA LYS A 267 -8.59 -26.62 -24.11
C LYS A 267 -7.60 -27.55 -23.40
N LYS A 268 -7.12 -28.60 -24.06
CA LYS A 268 -6.08 -29.50 -23.50
C LYS A 268 -4.74 -28.78 -23.33
N ALA A 269 -4.32 -28.01 -24.32
CA ALA A 269 -3.10 -27.20 -24.24
C ALA A 269 -3.18 -26.12 -23.14
N GLU A 270 -4.32 -25.44 -23.01
CA GLU A 270 -4.61 -24.48 -21.95
C GLU A 270 -4.60 -25.15 -20.56
N ALA A 271 -5.26 -26.30 -20.40
CA ALA A 271 -5.24 -27.07 -19.15
C ALA A 271 -3.81 -27.51 -18.77
N HIS A 272 -2.99 -27.96 -19.73
CA HIS A 272 -1.58 -28.26 -19.49
C HIS A 272 -0.76 -27.02 -19.14
N HIS A 273 -1.02 -25.87 -19.77
CA HIS A 273 -0.37 -24.60 -19.43
C HIS A 273 -0.72 -24.14 -18.00
N VAL A 274 -2.00 -24.19 -17.62
CA VAL A 274 -2.48 -23.89 -16.27
C VAL A 274 -1.86 -24.86 -15.25
N GLN A 275 -1.75 -26.15 -15.58
CA GLN A 275 -1.06 -27.13 -14.74
C GLN A 275 0.43 -26.78 -14.57
N ALA A 276 1.17 -26.51 -15.65
CA ALA A 276 2.58 -26.14 -15.60
C ALA A 276 2.81 -24.84 -14.80
N VAL A 277 1.97 -23.83 -14.99
CA VAL A 277 2.01 -22.57 -14.21
C VAL A 277 1.68 -22.82 -12.74
N SER A 278 0.76 -23.75 -12.41
CA SER A 278 0.46 -24.09 -11.01
C SER A 278 1.61 -24.87 -10.35
N GLN A 279 2.27 -25.78 -11.08
CA GLN A 279 3.47 -26.49 -10.63
C GLN A 279 4.64 -25.53 -10.40
N GLY A 280 4.90 -24.60 -11.33
CA GLY A 280 5.94 -23.56 -11.16
C GLY A 280 5.66 -22.62 -9.98
N LYS A 281 4.40 -22.30 -9.71
CA LYS A 281 4.00 -21.56 -8.49
C LYS A 281 4.18 -22.40 -7.22
N GLN A 282 4.03 -23.72 -7.28
CA GLN A 282 4.26 -24.62 -6.14
C GLN A 282 5.75 -24.82 -5.87
N SER A 283 6.59 -25.05 -6.88
CA SER A 283 8.05 -25.18 -6.69
C SER A 283 8.66 -23.90 -6.14
N TYR A 284 8.28 -22.73 -6.67
CA TYR A 284 8.72 -21.44 -6.15
C TYR A 284 8.33 -21.21 -4.68
N ARG A 285 7.10 -21.60 -4.29
CA ARG A 285 6.68 -21.57 -2.87
C ARG A 285 7.53 -22.52 -2.01
N GLN A 286 7.80 -23.74 -2.47
CA GLN A 286 8.65 -24.69 -1.76
C GLN A 286 10.09 -24.17 -1.61
N GLU A 287 10.61 -23.42 -2.57
CA GLU A 287 11.92 -22.77 -2.45
C GLU A 287 11.91 -21.61 -1.45
N LEU A 288 10.91 -20.73 -1.51
CA LEU A 288 10.72 -19.70 -0.48
C LEU A 288 10.56 -20.28 0.93
N ASP A 289 9.90 -21.43 1.08
CA ASP A 289 9.82 -22.17 2.33
C ASP A 289 11.17 -22.75 2.77
N LYS A 290 12.00 -23.26 1.85
CA LYS A 290 13.38 -23.70 2.14
C LYS A 290 14.22 -22.52 2.63
N TYR A 291 14.24 -21.40 1.91
CA TYR A 291 14.95 -20.18 2.34
C TYR A 291 14.43 -19.66 3.70
N SER A 292 13.12 -19.71 3.92
CA SER A 292 12.50 -19.30 5.19
C SER A 292 12.77 -20.26 6.34
N LYS A 293 13.05 -21.56 6.08
CA LYS A 293 13.53 -22.52 7.08
C LYS A 293 15.01 -22.27 7.40
N MET A 294 15.87 -22.23 6.37
CA MET A 294 17.30 -21.93 6.53
C MET A 294 17.53 -20.62 7.29
N ARG A 295 16.79 -19.53 6.97
CA ARG A 295 16.89 -18.27 7.71
C ARG A 295 16.51 -18.41 9.20
N ARG A 296 15.49 -19.21 9.52
CA ARG A 296 15.11 -19.49 10.93
C ARG A 296 16.15 -20.35 11.64
N GLU A 297 16.76 -21.30 10.94
CA GLU A 297 17.84 -22.15 11.45
C GLU A 297 19.13 -21.34 11.70
N PHE A 298 19.53 -20.45 10.77
CA PHE A 298 20.64 -19.52 10.98
C PHE A 298 20.41 -18.57 12.17
N VAL A 299 19.22 -17.96 12.29
CA VAL A 299 18.91 -17.10 13.45
C VAL A 299 18.93 -17.91 14.75
N ARG A 300 18.38 -19.13 14.76
CA ARG A 300 18.43 -20.03 15.93
C ARG A 300 19.87 -20.39 16.30
N MET A 301 20.72 -20.68 15.33
CA MET A 301 22.13 -21.01 15.52
C MET A 301 22.90 -19.82 16.14
N MET A 302 22.70 -18.60 15.62
CA MET A 302 23.26 -17.38 16.21
C MET A 302 22.84 -17.23 17.68
N CYS A 303 21.53 -17.28 17.98
CA CYS A 303 21.06 -17.16 19.37
C CYS A 303 21.57 -18.29 20.29
N GLN A 304 21.86 -19.48 19.77
CA GLN A 304 22.49 -20.57 20.53
C GLN A 304 23.99 -20.32 20.76
N GLN A 305 24.67 -19.66 19.83
CA GLN A 305 26.05 -19.21 20.00
C GLN A 305 26.13 -18.05 21.01
N ASP A 306 25.26 -17.05 20.90
CA ASP A 306 25.16 -15.93 21.84
C ASP A 306 24.96 -16.44 23.28
N GLN A 307 24.00 -17.36 23.49
CA GLN A 307 23.77 -18.02 24.79
C GLN A 307 24.95 -18.86 25.30
N SER A 308 25.80 -19.36 24.40
CA SER A 308 27.04 -20.07 24.77
C SER A 308 28.11 -19.07 25.22
N ASP A 309 28.20 -17.92 24.57
CA ASP A 309 29.16 -16.87 24.88
C ASP A 309 28.78 -16.09 26.15
N GLU A 310 27.49 -15.84 26.40
CA GLU A 310 26.97 -15.36 27.68
C GLU A 310 27.37 -16.28 28.84
N ARG A 311 27.22 -17.61 28.67
CA ARG A 311 27.62 -18.60 29.69
C ARG A 311 29.13 -18.60 29.91
N ARG A 312 29.93 -18.60 28.83
CA ARG A 312 31.39 -18.51 28.93
C ARG A 312 31.86 -17.24 29.65
N ALA A 313 31.20 -16.10 29.39
CA ALA A 313 31.48 -14.85 30.09
C ALA A 313 31.06 -14.90 31.58
N TYR A 314 29.89 -15.47 31.89
CA TYR A 314 29.41 -15.65 33.26
C TYR A 314 30.33 -16.57 34.08
N ASP A 315 30.71 -17.74 33.53
CA ASP A 315 31.61 -18.69 34.19
C ASP A 315 32.99 -18.06 34.44
N TYR A 316 33.51 -17.27 33.49
CA TYR A 316 34.74 -16.50 33.67
C TYR A 316 34.62 -15.46 34.80
N LEU A 317 33.51 -14.72 34.88
CA LEU A 317 33.26 -13.77 35.95
C LEU A 317 33.17 -14.47 37.32
N LEU A 318 32.46 -15.58 37.41
CA LEU A 318 32.33 -16.38 38.63
C LEU A 318 33.68 -16.90 39.12
N GLN A 319 34.53 -17.40 38.20
CA GLN A 319 35.91 -17.82 38.51
C GLN A 319 36.79 -16.64 38.95
N LYS A 320 36.63 -15.47 38.32
CA LYS A 320 37.36 -14.24 38.67
C LYS A 320 36.97 -13.73 40.07
N GLU A 321 35.68 -13.75 40.41
CA GLU A 321 35.22 -13.42 41.77
C GLU A 321 35.73 -14.44 42.80
N ALA A 322 35.73 -15.73 42.50
CA ALA A 322 36.24 -16.76 43.40
C ALA A 322 37.73 -16.52 43.74
N LYS A 323 38.56 -16.22 42.74
CA LYS A 323 39.96 -15.84 42.93
C LYS A 323 40.12 -14.55 43.75
N LEU A 324 39.34 -13.50 43.45
CA LEU A 324 39.37 -12.25 44.23
C LEU A 324 38.94 -12.45 45.69
N ARG A 325 37.99 -13.37 45.97
CA ARG A 325 37.62 -13.75 47.36
C ARG A 325 38.75 -14.48 48.06
N GLN A 326 39.47 -15.38 47.37
CA GLN A 326 40.65 -16.07 47.90
C GLN A 326 41.78 -15.09 48.23
N GLU A 327 42.18 -14.23 47.27
CA GLU A 327 43.19 -13.19 47.51
C GLU A 327 42.81 -12.25 48.68
N GLN A 328 41.53 -11.88 48.81
CA GLN A 328 41.08 -11.06 49.94
C GLN A 328 41.13 -11.82 51.27
N ALA A 329 40.87 -13.12 51.30
CA ALA A 329 40.98 -13.94 52.49
C ALA A 329 42.46 -14.10 52.92
N GLU A 330 43.36 -14.36 51.98
CA GLU A 330 44.81 -14.43 52.21
C GLU A 330 45.37 -13.11 52.74
N ARG A 331 45.05 -11.97 52.11
CA ARG A 331 45.46 -10.64 52.59
C ARG A 331 44.91 -10.34 54.00
N LYS A 332 43.68 -10.78 54.32
CA LYS A 332 43.10 -10.64 55.68
C LYS A 332 43.82 -11.53 56.70
N ALA A 333 44.21 -12.75 56.34
CA ALA A 333 44.99 -13.63 57.19
C ALA A 333 46.38 -13.04 57.50
N GLN A 334 47.11 -12.60 56.47
CA GLN A 334 48.40 -11.90 56.61
C GLN A 334 48.29 -10.65 57.50
N GLN A 335 47.24 -9.84 57.34
CA GLN A 335 47.00 -8.68 58.21
C GLN A 335 46.68 -9.08 59.66
N ALA A 336 46.02 -10.21 59.90
CA ALA A 336 45.77 -10.72 61.25
C ALA A 336 47.05 -11.24 61.92
N GLU A 337 47.96 -11.86 61.17
CA GLU A 337 49.28 -12.29 61.67
C GLU A 337 50.18 -11.10 62.00
N VAL A 338 50.25 -10.09 61.12
CA VAL A 338 50.99 -8.84 61.39
C VAL A 338 50.40 -8.09 62.59
N LYS A 339 49.09 -8.14 62.83
CA LYS A 339 48.48 -7.63 64.07
C LYS A 339 48.97 -8.40 65.29
N ARG A 340 48.83 -9.74 65.32
CA ARG A 340 49.32 -10.60 66.42
C ARG A 340 50.78 -10.32 66.78
N GLN A 341 51.64 -10.08 65.78
CA GLN A 341 53.05 -9.72 66.00
C GLN A 341 53.21 -8.34 66.66
N ARG A 342 52.44 -7.32 66.24
CA ARG A 342 52.42 -6.00 66.87
C ARG A 342 51.86 -6.03 68.29
N ASP A 343 50.77 -6.78 68.49
CA ASP A 343 50.12 -6.92 69.80
C ASP A 343 51.06 -7.61 70.81
N ALA A 344 51.81 -8.63 70.36
CA ALA A 344 52.85 -9.26 71.18
C ALA A 344 54.01 -8.31 71.53
N LEU A 345 54.45 -7.46 70.60
CA LEU A 345 55.46 -6.42 70.87
C LEU A 345 54.94 -5.35 71.85
N PHE A 346 53.66 -4.97 71.75
CA PHE A 346 53.04 -4.01 72.66
C PHE A 346 52.99 -4.55 74.09
N VAL A 347 52.59 -5.81 74.30
CA VAL A 347 52.61 -6.48 75.62
C VAL A 347 54.01 -6.59 76.22
N ILE A 348 55.06 -6.66 75.39
CA ILE A 348 56.46 -6.59 75.86
C ILE A 348 56.82 -5.16 76.30
N GLN A 349 56.43 -4.13 75.54
CA GLN A 349 56.67 -2.73 75.88
C GLN A 349 55.92 -2.29 77.14
N GLU A 350 54.67 -2.71 77.31
CA GLU A 350 53.86 -2.50 78.52
C GLU A 350 54.57 -3.06 79.76
N LYS A 351 55.04 -4.32 79.70
CA LYS A 351 55.82 -4.93 80.78
C LYS A 351 57.14 -4.19 81.07
N MET A 352 57.78 -3.61 80.07
CA MET A 352 58.97 -2.77 80.25
C MET A 352 58.68 -1.40 80.86
N MET A 353 57.48 -0.84 80.68
CA MET A 353 57.07 0.40 81.33
C MET A 353 56.71 0.15 82.79
N ASN A 354 55.83 -0.82 83.06
CA ASN A 354 55.44 -1.19 84.43
C ASN A 354 56.67 -1.58 85.28
N ALA A 355 57.71 -2.18 84.67
CA ALA A 355 58.98 -2.49 85.34
C ALA A 355 59.84 -1.25 85.70
N LYS A 356 59.66 -0.10 85.04
CA LYS A 356 60.26 1.19 85.43
C LYS A 356 59.45 1.87 86.52
N ASP A 357 58.13 1.88 86.37
CA ASP A 357 57.22 2.50 87.34
C ASP A 357 57.41 1.86 88.74
N ASN A 358 57.51 0.52 88.79
CA ASN A 358 57.91 -0.23 89.99
C ASN A 358 59.30 0.16 90.56
N GLN A 359 60.26 0.59 89.74
CA GLN A 359 61.57 1.06 90.23
C GLN A 359 61.48 2.48 90.82
N ASP A 360 60.61 3.33 90.28
CA ASP A 360 60.38 4.67 90.82
C ASP A 360 59.52 4.66 92.09
N GLU A 361 58.56 3.73 92.24
CA GLU A 361 57.89 3.48 93.52
C GLU A 361 58.89 3.10 94.63
N LEU A 362 59.83 2.19 94.35
CA LEU A 362 60.89 1.81 95.29
C LEU A 362 61.81 2.99 95.68
N ARG A 363 62.04 3.93 94.75
CA ARG A 363 62.78 5.18 95.04
C ARG A 363 61.99 6.12 95.94
N PHE A 364 60.68 6.26 95.72
CA PHE A 364 59.80 7.07 96.58
C PHE A 364 59.79 6.54 98.03
N ILE A 365 59.70 5.22 98.22
CA ILE A 365 59.77 4.59 99.54
C ILE A 365 61.12 4.88 100.23
N ALA A 366 62.24 4.77 99.49
CA ALA A 366 63.58 5.02 100.04
C ALA A 366 63.80 6.48 100.50
N GLU A 367 63.32 7.48 99.76
CA GLU A 367 63.39 8.89 100.18
C GLU A 367 62.39 9.20 101.32
N HIS A 368 61.22 8.53 101.37
CA HIS A 368 60.30 8.65 102.51
C HIS A 368 60.95 8.18 103.81
N GLU A 369 61.56 6.98 103.84
CA GLU A 369 62.31 6.51 105.01
C GLU A 369 63.44 7.45 105.41
N ARG A 370 64.17 8.01 104.43
CA ARG A 370 65.25 8.97 104.68
C ARG A 370 64.74 10.26 105.33
N LEU A 371 63.54 10.72 104.98
CA LEU A 371 62.89 11.86 105.63
C LEU A 371 62.43 11.51 107.05
N GLU A 372 61.80 10.35 107.28
CA GLU A 372 61.43 9.95 108.64
C GLU A 372 62.62 9.85 109.60
N ARG A 373 63.76 9.32 109.12
CA ARG A 373 64.99 9.23 109.93
C ARG A 373 65.46 10.63 110.39
N LYS A 374 65.43 11.62 109.49
CA LYS A 374 65.72 13.04 109.83
C LYS A 374 64.73 13.63 110.83
N TYR A 375 63.42 13.33 110.71
CA TYR A 375 62.42 13.79 111.68
C TYR A 375 62.67 13.20 113.08
N ARG A 376 62.94 11.88 113.16
CA ARG A 376 63.29 11.19 114.42
C ARG A 376 64.59 11.71 115.05
N GLU A 377 65.52 12.23 114.26
CA GLU A 377 66.74 12.88 114.75
C GLU A 377 66.47 14.30 115.25
N ALA A 378 65.66 15.09 114.54
CA ALA A 378 65.27 16.44 114.94
C ALA A 378 64.45 16.44 116.25
N GLU A 379 63.55 15.47 116.43
CA GLU A 379 62.76 15.27 117.65
C GLU A 379 63.65 15.02 118.89
N ARG A 380 64.65 14.14 118.78
CA ARG A 380 65.64 13.91 119.85
C ARG A 380 66.41 15.19 120.19
N GLN A 381 66.84 15.95 119.18
CA GLN A 381 67.56 17.20 119.39
C GLN A 381 66.69 18.30 120.03
N ALA A 382 65.37 18.29 119.81
CA ALA A 382 64.44 19.17 120.51
C ALA A 382 64.32 18.78 121.99
N ALA A 383 64.06 17.49 122.28
CA ALA A 383 63.97 16.97 123.64
C ALA A 383 65.25 17.17 124.47
N GLU A 384 66.44 17.09 123.84
CA GLU A 384 67.70 17.44 124.51
C GLU A 384 67.82 18.93 124.86
N LYS A 385 67.34 19.83 123.99
CA LYS A 385 67.37 21.28 124.26
C LYS A 385 66.44 21.64 125.40
N GLU A 386 65.23 21.08 125.45
CA GLU A 386 64.29 21.28 126.54
C GLU A 386 64.85 20.82 127.89
N ARG A 387 65.54 19.66 127.93
CA ARG A 387 66.22 19.18 129.15
C ARG A 387 67.30 20.16 129.63
N ARG A 388 68.13 20.68 128.72
CA ARG A 388 69.19 21.65 129.06
C ARG A 388 68.57 22.94 129.64
N ILE A 389 67.54 23.49 128.99
CA ILE A 389 66.82 24.68 129.46
C ILE A 389 66.18 24.43 130.85
N ALA A 390 65.58 23.26 131.08
CA ALA A 390 64.99 22.91 132.38
C ALA A 390 66.04 22.83 133.51
N ASP A 391 67.22 22.28 133.24
CA ASP A 391 68.31 22.20 134.23
C ASP A 391 69.04 23.54 134.44
N GLU A 392 69.11 24.39 133.42
CA GLU A 392 69.56 25.78 133.55
C GLU A 392 68.61 26.62 134.41
N LEU A 393 67.28 26.50 134.19
CA LEU A 393 66.27 27.15 135.03
C LEU A 393 66.31 26.67 136.48
N ARG A 394 66.50 25.36 136.73
CA ARG A 394 66.70 24.82 138.09
C ARG A 394 67.90 25.45 138.80
N LYS A 395 69.05 25.53 138.12
CA LYS A 395 70.27 26.16 138.68
C LYS A 395 70.04 27.64 138.98
N GLY A 396 69.44 28.37 138.03
CA GLY A 396 69.09 29.78 138.22
C GLY A 396 68.16 30.03 139.42
N HIS A 397 67.18 29.17 139.65
CA HIS A 397 66.31 29.28 140.83
C HIS A 397 67.01 28.94 142.15
N LEU A 398 67.92 27.97 142.18
CA LEU A 398 68.74 27.69 143.37
C LEU A 398 69.63 28.90 143.71
N GLU A 399 70.33 29.47 142.72
CA GLU A 399 71.15 30.67 142.92
C GLU A 399 70.32 31.90 143.38
N GLN A 400 69.07 32.04 142.89
CA GLN A 400 68.15 33.08 143.36
C GLN A 400 67.74 32.88 144.83
N LEU A 401 67.47 31.62 145.24
CA LEU A 401 67.14 31.29 146.63
C LEU A 401 68.32 31.54 147.57
N ASP A 402 69.54 31.17 147.19
CA ASP A 402 70.74 31.42 148.00
C ASP A 402 71.03 32.91 148.17
N ARG A 403 70.91 33.71 147.11
CA ARG A 403 71.04 35.18 147.19
C ARG A 403 69.96 35.80 148.09
N LEU A 404 68.70 35.33 148.01
CA LEU A 404 67.63 35.74 148.91
C LEU A 404 67.86 35.31 150.37
N SER A 405 68.47 34.16 150.60
CA SER A 405 68.85 33.66 151.93
C SER A 405 69.93 34.56 152.57
N GLN A 406 70.99 34.86 151.82
CA GLN A 406 72.08 35.76 152.25
C GLN A 406 71.56 37.18 152.57
N MET A 407 70.70 37.74 151.72
CA MET A 407 70.08 39.05 151.96
C MET A 407 69.21 39.07 153.22
N LYS A 408 68.44 37.99 153.49
CA LYS A 408 67.65 37.87 154.74
C LYS A 408 68.55 37.78 155.98
N ALA A 409 69.65 37.04 155.91
CA ALA A 409 70.61 36.95 157.03
C ALA A 409 71.24 38.32 157.37
N CYS A 410 71.61 39.11 156.35
CA CYS A 410 72.11 40.48 156.54
C CYS A 410 71.04 41.39 157.16
N TYR A 411 69.79 41.31 156.70
CA TYR A 411 68.68 42.09 157.25
C TYR A 411 68.42 41.80 158.74
N TYR A 412 68.35 40.52 159.13
CA TYR A 412 68.11 40.17 160.53
C TYR A 412 69.27 40.55 161.46
N THR A 413 70.52 40.33 161.03
CA THR A 413 71.71 40.70 161.84
C THR A 413 71.88 42.21 162.01
N GLN A 414 71.43 43.03 161.04
CA GLN A 414 71.36 44.48 161.22
C GLN A 414 70.22 44.87 162.18
N ARG A 415 69.01 44.34 161.98
CA ARG A 415 67.84 44.62 162.84
C ARG A 415 68.05 44.22 164.30
N GLU A 416 68.87 43.21 164.57
CA GLU A 416 69.31 42.88 165.94
C GLU A 416 70.19 43.97 166.58
N ARG A 417 71.07 44.62 165.82
CA ARG A 417 71.90 45.73 166.32
C ARG A 417 71.02 46.93 166.65
N ASP A 418 70.12 47.29 165.74
CA ASP A 418 69.19 48.40 165.91
C ASP A 418 68.29 48.20 167.14
N ASN A 419 67.78 46.98 167.35
CA ASN A 419 67.01 46.63 168.56
C ASN A 419 67.84 46.76 169.86
N ARG A 420 69.14 46.40 169.85
CA ARG A 420 70.00 46.54 171.04
C ARG A 420 70.23 48.01 171.41
N VAL A 421 70.45 48.88 170.41
CA VAL A 421 70.55 50.34 170.61
C VAL A 421 69.25 50.92 171.14
N MET A 422 68.10 50.54 170.56
CA MET A 422 66.78 50.99 171.03
C MET A 422 66.43 50.54 172.46
N MET A 423 67.03 49.45 172.95
CA MET A 423 66.86 49.02 174.35
C MET A 423 67.73 49.81 175.33
N GLN A 424 68.89 50.31 174.90
CA GLN A 424 69.76 51.15 175.73
C GLN A 424 69.14 52.55 175.92
N LEU A 425 68.71 53.20 174.82
CA LEU A 425 68.05 54.52 174.87
C LEU A 425 66.80 54.53 175.77
N ARG A 426 66.03 53.43 175.80
CA ARG A 426 64.86 53.27 176.66
C ARG A 426 65.18 53.16 178.15
N ALA A 427 66.38 52.71 178.52
CA ALA A 427 66.82 52.70 179.91
C ALA A 427 67.19 54.13 180.36
N GLU A 428 67.93 54.85 179.53
CA GLU A 428 68.34 56.24 179.76
C GLU A 428 67.13 57.18 179.89
N GLU A 429 66.12 57.05 179.02
CA GLU A 429 64.85 57.77 179.15
C GLU A 429 64.08 57.44 180.45
N ALA A 430 64.17 56.20 180.93
CA ALA A 430 63.44 55.78 182.13
C ALA A 430 64.02 56.42 183.39
N GLU A 431 65.35 56.49 183.51
CA GLU A 431 66.01 57.15 184.65
C GLU A 431 65.68 58.65 184.69
N GLN A 432 65.80 59.37 183.57
CA GLN A 432 65.52 60.81 183.48
C GLN A 432 64.11 61.16 183.97
N ARG A 433 63.09 60.39 183.54
CA ARG A 433 61.69 60.62 183.94
C ARG A 433 61.44 60.48 185.45
N THR A 434 62.25 59.69 186.18
CA THR A 434 62.13 59.60 187.65
C THR A 434 62.57 60.88 188.35
N VAL A 435 63.61 61.55 187.83
CA VAL A 435 64.14 62.82 188.36
C VAL A 435 63.13 63.95 188.11
N GLU A 436 62.59 64.03 186.90
CA GLU A 436 61.58 65.03 186.54
C GLU A 436 60.31 64.90 187.40
N ALA A 437 59.81 63.68 187.59
CA ALA A 437 58.60 63.41 188.39
C ALA A 437 58.74 63.79 189.88
N ALA A 438 59.97 63.84 190.42
CA ALA A 438 60.23 64.34 191.76
C ALA A 438 60.18 65.88 191.81
N ALA A 439 60.85 66.56 190.88
CA ALA A 439 60.88 68.02 190.81
C ALA A 439 59.49 68.63 190.54
N ASP A 440 58.64 67.95 189.76
CA ASP A 440 57.36 68.49 189.35
C ASP A 440 56.27 68.47 190.44
N LYS A 441 56.41 67.63 191.47
CA LYS A 441 55.50 67.65 192.63
C LYS A 441 55.60 68.97 193.41
N VAL A 442 56.83 69.42 193.69
CA VAL A 442 57.10 70.63 194.47
C VAL A 442 56.52 71.89 193.81
N LYS A 443 56.56 71.98 192.48
CA LYS A 443 56.01 73.11 191.70
C LYS A 443 54.48 73.17 191.74
N ARG A 444 53.80 72.01 191.82
CA ARG A 444 52.33 71.92 191.75
C ARG A 444 51.65 72.41 193.04
N GLU A 445 52.33 72.29 194.17
CA GLU A 445 51.81 72.75 195.47
C GLU A 445 51.91 74.27 195.61
N THR A 446 53.02 74.87 195.15
CA THR A 446 53.19 76.33 195.09
C THR A 446 52.20 77.00 194.14
N LEU A 447 51.95 76.41 192.96
CA LEU A 447 50.97 76.93 191.98
C LEU A 447 49.53 76.98 192.51
N ARG A 448 49.11 76.00 193.34
CA ARG A 448 47.73 75.92 193.87
C ARG A 448 47.36 77.11 194.75
N LEU A 449 48.31 77.66 195.51
CA LEU A 449 48.08 78.82 196.38
C LEU A 449 47.88 80.11 195.59
N GLY A 450 48.60 80.30 194.47
CA GLY A 450 48.51 81.51 193.65
C GLY A 450 47.20 81.66 192.86
N VAL A 451 46.65 80.56 192.35
CA VAL A 451 45.43 80.58 191.52
C VAL A 451 44.19 81.03 192.29
N ALA A 452 44.14 80.79 193.61
CA ALA A 452 43.00 81.18 194.45
C ALA A 452 42.75 82.71 194.43
N CYS A 453 43.82 83.52 194.48
CA CYS A 453 43.71 84.97 194.58
C CYS A 453 43.22 85.63 193.27
N GLN A 454 43.58 85.10 192.11
CA GLN A 454 43.25 85.72 190.81
C GLN A 454 41.76 85.60 190.43
N MET A 455 41.02 84.67 191.03
CA MET A 455 39.62 84.42 190.68
C MET A 455 38.66 85.51 191.16
N GLU A 456 38.96 86.19 192.27
CA GLU A 456 38.11 87.26 192.82
C GLU A 456 38.14 88.53 191.96
N GLU A 457 39.31 88.92 191.46
CA GLU A 457 39.49 90.14 190.67
C GLU A 457 38.73 90.08 189.33
N ARG A 458 38.82 88.94 188.65
CA ARG A 458 38.29 88.73 187.29
C ARG A 458 36.76 88.66 187.23
N ALA A 459 36.08 88.67 188.37
CA ALA A 459 34.62 88.75 188.45
C ALA A 459 34.09 90.19 188.25
N ARG A 460 34.87 91.23 188.60
CA ARG A 460 34.40 92.64 188.54
C ARG A 460 34.44 93.23 187.14
N ALA A 461 35.40 92.84 186.30
CA ALA A 461 35.61 93.42 184.97
C ALA A 461 34.41 93.28 184.01
N ARG A 462 33.84 92.07 183.94
CA ARG A 462 32.79 91.67 182.98
C ARG A 462 31.48 92.49 183.05
N ARG A 463 31.27 93.28 184.10
CA ARG A 463 30.10 94.18 184.20
C ARG A 463 30.21 95.44 183.33
N ARG A 464 31.36 95.71 182.69
CA ARG A 464 31.59 96.91 181.86
C ARG A 464 31.38 96.68 180.36
N GLU A 465 31.50 95.45 179.88
CA GLU A 465 31.61 95.13 178.44
C GLU A 465 30.24 95.15 177.74
N LEU A 466 29.20 94.58 178.37
CA LEU A 466 27.82 94.48 177.85
C LEU A 466 27.11 95.83 177.58
N ALA A 467 27.73 96.96 177.94
CA ALA A 467 27.21 98.29 177.62
C ALA A 467 27.56 98.74 176.19
N ALA A 468 28.61 98.18 175.57
CA ALA A 468 29.15 98.67 174.30
C ALA A 468 28.46 98.06 173.05
N GLU A 469 27.98 96.82 173.13
CA GLU A 469 27.53 96.05 171.96
C GLU A 469 26.30 96.65 171.25
N ARG A 470 25.47 97.44 171.96
CA ARG A 470 24.22 98.01 171.42
C ARG A 470 24.44 99.07 170.34
N THR A 471 25.59 99.74 170.31
CA THR A 471 25.85 100.85 169.36
C THR A 471 26.30 100.41 167.97
N GLU A 472 26.57 99.12 167.74
CA GLU A 472 27.09 98.66 166.44
C GLU A 472 25.99 98.32 165.43
N PHE A 473 24.79 97.94 165.90
CA PHE A 473 23.70 97.43 165.05
C PHE A 473 23.18 98.45 164.02
N GLU A 474 23.14 99.74 164.36
CA GLU A 474 22.56 100.79 163.51
C GLU A 474 23.42 101.13 162.27
N ARG A 475 24.74 100.83 162.30
CA ARG A 475 25.62 101.03 161.12
C ARG A 475 25.19 100.18 159.94
N ALA A 476 24.71 98.96 160.22
CA ALA A 476 24.18 98.05 159.22
C ALA A 476 22.73 98.41 158.85
N ARG A 477 22.41 99.70 158.62
CA ARG A 477 21.06 100.14 158.15
C ARG A 477 20.93 101.20 157.04
N ALA A 478 22.00 101.71 156.41
CA ALA A 478 21.88 102.80 155.42
C ALA A 478 22.11 102.47 153.92
N ALA A 479 23.10 101.64 153.59
CA ALA A 479 23.70 101.59 152.25
C ALA A 479 23.25 100.44 151.33
N GLU A 480 22.63 99.38 151.86
CA GLU A 480 22.14 98.20 151.10
C GLU A 480 20.81 98.52 150.38
N VAL A 481 20.76 99.72 149.79
CA VAL A 481 19.77 100.25 148.85
C VAL A 481 20.47 100.70 147.55
N GLN A 482 21.78 100.99 147.58
CA GLN A 482 22.49 101.61 146.44
C GLN A 482 22.87 100.66 145.29
N ARG A 483 23.17 99.37 145.51
CA ARG A 483 23.36 98.49 144.33
C ARG A 483 22.03 98.18 143.64
N GLN A 484 20.86 98.21 144.31
CA GLN A 484 19.59 97.65 143.76
C GLN A 484 18.78 98.54 142.81
N THR A 485 19.34 99.68 142.42
CA THR A 485 19.12 100.20 141.05
C THR A 485 19.79 99.32 139.99
N GLU A 486 20.34 98.18 140.40
CA GLU A 486 20.57 96.93 139.68
C GLU A 486 19.55 96.67 138.57
N ILE A 487 20.07 96.06 137.49
CA ILE A 487 19.38 95.00 136.75
C ILE A 487 18.09 95.44 136.07
N ASP A 488 16.93 95.41 136.74
CA ASP A 488 15.65 95.72 136.10
C ASP A 488 15.41 97.23 136.00
N THR A 489 14.24 97.64 135.50
CA THR A 489 14.08 98.92 134.79
C THR A 489 15.05 99.04 133.61
N VAL A 490 14.97 98.02 132.73
CA VAL A 490 15.34 98.09 131.30
C VAL A 490 16.78 97.64 130.95
N ILE A 491 17.11 96.41 131.37
CA ILE A 491 17.78 95.38 130.50
C ILE A 491 17.19 95.36 129.08
N ALA A 492 15.92 95.78 128.99
CA ALA A 492 15.00 95.67 127.88
C ALA A 492 14.71 94.18 127.60
N VAL A 493 13.64 93.60 128.16
CA VAL A 493 12.29 94.15 127.99
C VAL A 493 12.16 94.73 126.58
N LYS A 494 12.17 93.79 125.65
CA LYS A 494 12.08 93.98 124.21
C LYS A 494 13.36 94.44 123.48
N LEU A 495 14.53 94.13 124.08
CA LEU A 495 15.53 93.39 123.30
C LEU A 495 14.88 92.13 122.71
N ASP A 496 14.00 91.45 123.48
CA ASP A 496 13.00 90.45 123.06
C ASP A 496 11.90 90.93 122.06
N ALA A 497 12.09 92.10 121.44
CA ALA A 497 11.55 92.48 120.13
C ALA A 497 12.73 92.87 119.21
N LEU A 498 13.68 91.99 118.91
CA LEU A 498 13.41 90.76 118.14
C LEU A 498 12.32 91.08 117.13
N THR A 499 12.67 91.79 116.06
CA THR A 499 12.81 91.25 114.68
C THR A 499 11.79 90.18 114.21
N LYS A 500 10.67 90.03 114.93
CA LYS A 500 9.57 89.06 114.82
C LYS A 500 8.70 89.25 113.56
N ARG A 501 9.18 90.05 112.60
CA ARG A 501 8.59 90.26 111.27
C ARG A 501 9.45 89.66 110.14
N GLY A 502 10.59 89.04 110.44
CA GLY A 502 11.37 88.26 109.48
C GLY A 502 12.10 89.06 108.38
N CYS A 503 12.15 90.39 108.48
CA CYS A 503 12.64 91.26 107.40
C CYS A 503 14.17 91.26 107.21
N LEU A 504 14.95 90.79 108.19
CA LEU A 504 16.38 91.04 108.28
C LEU A 504 17.22 89.76 108.44
N PRO A 505 18.12 89.47 107.48
CA PRO A 505 19.33 88.68 107.70
C PRO A 505 20.29 89.37 108.71
N MET A 506 21.31 88.73 109.28
CA MET A 506 21.60 87.28 109.31
C MET A 506 22.33 86.84 110.59
N ARG A 507 23.37 87.59 111.01
CA ARG A 507 24.17 87.29 112.22
C ARG A 507 23.91 88.26 113.38
N GLU A 508 23.36 89.43 113.11
CA GLU A 508 23.44 90.61 113.99
C GLU A 508 22.39 90.63 115.11
N LEU A 509 21.34 89.82 114.99
CA LEU A 509 20.45 89.47 116.11
C LEU A 509 21.23 88.77 117.25
N ASN A 510 22.24 87.98 116.89
CA ASN A 510 22.73 86.84 117.65
C ASN A 510 24.07 87.11 118.34
N ALA A 511 24.15 88.20 119.11
CA ALA A 511 25.22 88.40 120.09
C ALA A 511 24.82 89.37 121.22
N LEU A 512 24.54 90.63 120.87
CA LEU A 512 24.43 91.74 121.83
C LEU A 512 23.37 91.51 122.91
N LYS A 513 22.23 90.94 122.52
CA LYS A 513 21.07 90.77 123.41
C LYS A 513 21.26 89.67 124.45
N GLY A 514 22.25 88.78 124.28
CA GLY A 514 22.44 87.60 125.14
C GLY A 514 23.29 87.79 126.39
N ARG A 515 23.87 88.98 126.65
CA ARG A 515 24.83 89.17 127.75
C ARG A 515 24.75 90.50 128.55
N VAL A 516 24.06 91.53 128.06
CA VAL A 516 24.20 92.90 128.59
C VAL A 516 23.84 93.05 130.08
N ALA A 517 22.88 92.30 130.61
CA ALA A 517 22.52 92.34 132.04
C ALA A 517 22.27 90.97 132.67
N THR A 518 23.05 89.96 132.29
CA THR A 518 23.51 88.95 133.27
C THR A 518 24.71 89.46 134.09
N ALA A 519 25.25 90.63 133.72
CA ALA A 519 26.46 91.27 134.27
C ALA A 519 26.19 92.46 135.23
N ALA A 520 24.94 92.89 135.37
CA ALA A 520 24.40 93.18 136.69
C ALA A 520 23.72 91.84 137.07
N HIS A 521 24.19 91.00 138.00
CA HIS A 521 25.04 91.15 139.17
C HIS A 521 24.31 91.84 140.34
N LYS A 522 23.51 91.11 141.15
CA LYS A 522 23.84 89.99 142.07
C LYS A 522 24.55 90.50 143.34
N ASN A 523 24.12 91.65 143.83
CA ASN A 523 24.89 92.57 144.65
C ASN A 523 24.34 92.78 146.08
N LEU A 524 23.23 93.51 146.32
CA LEU A 524 22.66 93.57 147.69
C LEU A 524 22.23 92.15 148.11
N GLY A 525 22.76 91.54 149.17
CA GLY A 525 23.93 91.96 149.95
C GLY A 525 23.68 92.16 151.45
N GLN A 526 22.53 91.70 151.95
CA GLN A 526 22.41 91.11 153.29
C GLN A 526 22.53 92.06 154.50
N MET A 527 22.52 93.37 154.28
CA MET A 527 22.47 94.38 155.35
C MET A 527 21.15 95.18 155.28
N MET A 528 20.85 95.93 156.35
CA MET A 528 19.79 96.96 156.43
C MET A 528 18.41 96.63 157.02
N THR A 529 18.22 95.52 157.74
CA THR A 529 17.34 95.42 158.95
C THR A 529 17.77 94.22 159.78
#